data_AF-A0A6J6XYG4-F1
#
_entry.id   AF-A0A6J6XYG4-F1
#
_cell.length_a   1.000
_cell.length_b   1.000
_cell.length_c   1.000
_cell.angle_alpha   90.00
_cell.angle_beta   90.00
_cell.angle_gamma   90.00
#
_symmetry.space_group_name_H-M   'P 1'
#
loop_
_entity.id
_entity.type
_entity.pdbx_description
1 polymer ?
#
loop_
_entity_poly.entity_id
_entity_poly.type
_entity_poly.pdbx_seq_one_letter_code
_entity_poly.pdbx_strand_id
1 'polypeptide(L)' 'MYDVIVTGRPSERWGSEVVAIVQFRPGFSASFEDLVATCADHIARYKLPKDLIIVEQIERSPAGKADYRWARSLVADADK' A
#
# COMPACT_ATOMS: atom_id res chain seq x y z
N MET A 1 10.01 -2.44 -8.08
CA MET A 1 9.15 -2.89 -6.97
C MET A 1 9.36 -4.38 -6.73
N TYR A 2 9.42 -4.83 -5.48
CA TYR A 2 9.54 -6.25 -5.11
C TYR A 2 8.18 -6.85 -4.76
N ASP A 3 7.39 -6.16 -3.93
CA ASP A 3 6.15 -6.70 -3.36
C ASP A 3 5.19 -5.58 -2.92
N VAL A 4 3.90 -5.90 -2.77
CA VAL A 4 2.84 -5.01 -2.27
C VAL A 4 1.72 -5.72 -1.55
N ILE A 5 1.22 -5.05 -0.51
CA ILE A 5 -0.08 -5.33 0.08
C ILE A 5 -0.94 -4.06 -0.02
N VAL A 6 -2.16 -4.19 -0.50
CA VAL A 6 -3.14 -3.10 -0.54
C VAL A 6 -4.22 -3.37 0.49
N THR A 7 -4.49 -2.40 1.37
CA THR A 7 -5.54 -2.53 2.38
C THR A 7 -6.23 -1.20 2.67
N GLY A 8 -7.33 -1.25 3.41
CA GLY A 8 -8.11 -0.08 3.76
C GLY A 8 -7.66 0.52 5.09
N ARG A 9 -7.51 1.84 5.13
CA ARG A 9 -7.38 2.64 6.36
C ARG A 9 -8.72 3.32 6.66
N PRO A 10 -9.22 3.33 7.91
CA PRO A 10 -10.40 4.12 8.27
C PRO A 10 -10.23 5.58 7.88
N SER A 11 -11.28 6.19 7.34
CA SER A 11 -11.24 7.60 6.91
C SER A 11 -12.58 8.27 7.14
N GLU A 12 -12.57 9.46 7.74
CA GLU A 12 -13.80 10.25 7.94
C GLU A 12 -14.46 10.65 6.61
N ARG A 13 -13.66 10.92 5.57
CA ARG A 13 -14.15 11.41 4.28
C ARG A 13 -14.69 10.30 3.39
N TRP A 14 -14.08 9.12 3.43
CA TRP A 14 -14.37 8.03 2.50
C TRP A 14 -14.92 6.77 3.17
N GLY A 15 -15.05 6.76 4.50
CA GLY A 15 -15.30 5.56 5.31
C GLY A 15 -14.06 4.68 5.41
N SER A 16 -13.51 4.29 4.26
CA SER A 16 -12.21 3.64 4.14
C SER A 16 -11.47 4.14 2.91
N GLU A 17 -10.20 4.49 3.08
CA GLU A 17 -9.31 4.87 1.98
C GLU A 17 -8.34 3.74 1.63
N VAL A 18 -8.06 3.58 0.34
CA VAL A 18 -7.15 2.55 -0.19
C VAL A 18 -5.71 2.99 0.06
N VAL A 19 -4.93 2.18 0.77
CA VAL A 19 -3.50 2.42 1.04
C VAL A 19 -2.68 1.26 0.48
N ALA A 20 -1.59 1.59 -0.21
CA ALA A 20 -0.63 0.60 -0.71
C ALA A 20 0.61 0.58 0.18
N ILE A 21 1.00 -0.60 0.67
CA ILE A 21 2.27 -0.82 1.36
C ILE A 21 3.23 -1.43 0.35
N VAL A 22 4.33 -0.75 0.07
CA VAL A 22 5.23 -1.09 -1.02
C VAL A 22 6.62 -1.41 -0.47
N GLN A 23 7.15 -2.55 -0.94
CA GLN A 23 8.55 -2.91 -0.76
C GLN A 23 9.27 -2.78 -2.11
N PHE A 24 10.33 -1.98 -2.15
CA PHE A 24 11.20 -1.88 -3.32
C PHE A 24 12.29 -2.94 -3.32
N ARG A 25 12.87 -3.18 -4.50
CA ARG A 25 14.12 -3.94 -4.60
C ARG A 25 15.27 -3.02 -4.16
N PRO A 26 16.39 -3.56 -3.62
CA PRO A 26 17.55 -2.76 -3.28
C PRO A 26 18.01 -1.87 -4.44
N GLY A 27 18.21 -0.58 -4.16
CA GLY A 27 18.63 0.41 -5.16
C GLY A 27 17.52 0.98 -6.06
N PHE A 28 16.26 0.59 -5.84
CA PHE A 28 15.10 1.14 -6.57
C PHE A 28 14.20 1.97 -5.65
N SER A 29 13.60 3.01 -6.22
CA SER A 29 12.56 3.83 -5.59
C SER A 29 11.61 4.36 -6.67
N ALA A 30 10.46 4.87 -6.25
CA ALA A 30 9.53 5.62 -7.10
C ALA A 30 8.73 6.59 -6.21
N SER A 31 8.25 7.68 -6.79
CA SER A 31 7.33 8.59 -6.10
C SER A 31 5.93 8.00 -6.00
N PHE A 32 5.10 8.56 -5.11
CA PHE A 32 3.69 8.19 -5.03
C PHE A 32 2.97 8.50 -6.34
N GLU A 33 3.26 9.67 -6.92
CA GLU A 33 2.70 10.17 -8.17
C GLU A 33 2.99 9.22 -9.34
N ASP A 34 4.25 8.76 -9.47
CA ASP A 34 4.65 7.82 -10.53
C ASP A 34 3.90 6.49 -10.42
N LEU A 35 3.75 5.97 -9.20
CA LEU A 35 3.06 4.71 -8.96
C LEU A 35 1.54 4.83 -9.19
N VAL A 36 0.93 5.93 -8.77
CA VAL A 36 -0.50 6.21 -9.02
C VAL A 36 -0.75 6.42 -10.50
N ALA A 37 0.11 7.16 -11.20
CA ALA A 37 0.02 7.36 -12.65
C ALA A 37 0.08 6.01 -13.39
N THR A 38 1.07 5.18 -13.04
CA THR A 38 1.18 3.82 -13.59
C THR A 38 -0.09 3.01 -13.33
N CYS A 39 -0.67 3.07 -12.13
CA CYS A 39 -1.92 2.36 -11.83
C CYS A 39 -3.12 2.91 -12.62
N ALA A 40 -3.18 4.22 -12.87
CA ALA A 40 -4.30 4.87 -13.57
C ALA A 40 -4.49 4.35 -15.01
N ASP A 41 -3.42 3.86 -15.64
CA ASP A 41 -3.47 3.26 -16.97
C ASP A 41 -4.07 1.85 -16.98
N HIS A 42 -4.21 1.22 -15.81
CA HIS A 42 -4.61 -0.19 -15.68
C HIS A 42 -5.92 -0.41 -14.91
N ILE A 43 -6.29 0.49 -14.01
CA ILE A 43 -7.46 0.34 -13.14
C ILE A 43 -8.29 1.63 -13.04
N ALA A 44 -9.57 1.47 -12.76
CA ALA A 44 -10.48 2.59 -12.56
C ALA A 44 -10.02 3.52 -11.44
N ARG A 45 -10.21 4.84 -11.62
CA ARG A 45 -9.72 5.91 -10.73
C ARG A 45 -10.08 5.72 -9.25
N TYR A 46 -11.25 5.16 -8.96
CA TYR A 46 -11.69 4.93 -7.58
C TYR A 46 -10.93 3.81 -6.86
N LYS A 47 -10.25 2.91 -7.61
CA LYS A 47 -9.39 1.85 -7.07
C LYS A 47 -7.96 2.30 -6.82
N LEU A 48 -7.59 3.50 -7.27
CA LEU A 48 -6.24 4.02 -7.07
C LEU A 48 -5.95 4.25 -5.59
N PRO A 49 -4.76 3.87 -5.10
CA PRO A 49 -4.31 4.21 -3.76
C PRO A 49 -4.46 5.72 -3.50
N LYS A 50 -4.82 6.04 -2.27
CA LYS A 50 -4.93 7.41 -1.74
C LYS A 50 -3.70 7.78 -0.93
N ASP A 51 -2.94 6.79 -0.50
CA ASP A 51 -1.70 6.92 0.24
C ASP A 51 -0.79 5.72 -0.03
N LEU A 52 0.50 5.88 0.25
CA LEU A 52 1.51 4.86 0.06
C LEU A 52 2.51 4.86 1.20
N ILE A 53 2.73 3.68 1.78
CA ILE A 53 3.70 3.45 2.84
C ILE A 53 4.83 2.61 2.27
N ILE A 54 6.05 3.13 2.34
CA ILE A 54 7.25 2.39 1.93
C ILE A 54 7.80 1.66 3.16
N VAL A 55 8.04 0.36 3.00
CA VAL A 55 8.66 -0.48 4.04
C VAL A 55 9.91 -1.16 3.50
N GLU A 56 10.84 -1.49 4.39
CA GLU A 56 12.02 -2.30 4.04
C GLU A 56 11.61 -3.73 3.67
N GLN A 57 10.62 -4.29 4.39
CA GLN A 57 10.14 -5.64 4.19
C GLN A 57 8.64 -5.77 4.45
N ILE A 58 7.94 -6.46 3.56
CA ILE A 58 6.55 -6.85 3.78
C ILE A 58 6.49 -8.09 4.67
N GLU A 59 5.65 -8.03 5.71
CA GLU A 59 5.40 -9.18 6.57
C GLU A 59 4.49 -10.23 5.90
N ARG A 60 4.84 -11.48 6.12
CA ARG A 60 4.10 -12.65 5.67
C ARG A 60 3.75 -13.51 6.87
N SER A 61 2.57 -14.12 6.83
CA SER A 61 2.18 -15.15 7.78
C SER A 61 3.16 -16.34 7.73
N PRO A 62 3.21 -17.21 8.75
CA PRO A 62 4.04 -18.42 8.74
C PRO A 62 3.81 -19.34 7.53
N ALA A 63 2.62 -19.29 6.93
CA ALA A 63 2.27 -20.01 5.71
C ALA A 63 2.70 -19.30 4.41
N GLY A 64 3.44 -18.18 4.50
CA GLY A 64 3.92 -17.38 3.39
C GLY A 64 2.89 -16.43 2.76
N LYS A 65 1.64 -16.42 3.25
CA LYS A 65 0.59 -15.52 2.73
C LYS A 65 0.77 -14.10 3.21
N ALA A 66 0.24 -13.13 2.47
CA ALA A 66 0.12 -11.73 2.91
C ALA A 66 -0.46 -11.62 4.32
N ASP A 67 0.24 -10.92 5.21
CA ASP A 67 -0.26 -10.67 6.56
C ASP A 67 -1.14 -9.40 6.57
N TYR A 68 -2.45 -9.59 6.38
CA TYR A 68 -3.43 -8.50 6.42
C TYR A 68 -3.73 -7.99 7.82
N ARG A 69 -3.26 -8.67 8.88
CA ARG A 69 -3.38 -8.17 10.26
C ARG A 69 -2.28 -7.14 10.51
N TRP A 70 -1.04 -7.49 10.18
CA TRP A 70 0.09 -6.56 10.17
C TRP A 70 -0.20 -5.34 9.30
N ALA A 71 -0.58 -5.57 8.03
CA ALA A 71 -0.85 -4.48 7.09
C ALA A 71 -1.91 -3.50 7.59
N ARG A 72 -2.98 -4.01 8.22
CA ARG A 72 -4.05 -3.16 8.79
C ARG A 72 -3.59 -2.38 10.01
N SER A 73 -2.74 -2.97 10.86
CA SER A 73 -2.12 -2.23 11.97
C SER A 73 -1.22 -1.12 11.44
N LEU A 74 -0.33 -1.46 10.50
CA LEU A 74 0.61 -0.52 9.93
C LEU A 74 -0.06 0.71 9.30
N VAL A 75 -1.11 0.50 8.49
CA VAL A 75 -1.81 1.65 7.89
C VAL A 75 -2.60 2.43 8.93
N ALA A 76 -3.12 1.80 9.98
CA ALA A 76 -3.87 2.52 11.02
C ALA A 76 -2.96 3.43 11.86
N ASP A 77 -1.71 3.00 12.11
CA ASP A 77 -0.74 3.72 12.93
C ASP A 77 0.07 4.77 12.13
N ALA A 78 0.04 4.68 10.79
CA ALA A 78 0.68 5.67 9.94
C ALA A 78 -0.13 6.96 9.94
N ASP A 79 0.31 7.92 10.77
CA ASP A 79 -0.15 9.31 10.76
C ASP A 79 -0.04 9.89 9.35
N LYS A 80 -1.02 10.72 9.00
CA LYS A 80 -1.21 11.30 7.67
C LYS A 80 -0.46 12.61 7.49
#